data_AF-A0A527YJN3-F1
#
_entry.id   AF-A0A527YJN3-F1
#
_cell.length_a   1.000
_cell.length_b   1.000
_cell.length_c   1.000
_cell.angle_alpha   90.00
_cell.angle_beta   90.00
_cell.angle_gamma   90.00
#
_symmetry.space_group_name_H-M   'P 1'
#
loop_
_entity.id
_entity.type
_entity.pdbx_description
1 polymer ?
#
loop_
_entity_poly.entity_id
_entity_poly.type
_entity_poly.pdbx_seq_one_letter_code
_entity_poly.pdbx_strand_id
1 'polypeptide(L)'
;AILSGCAQSVLDPAINDTTIALLTRLGVEVVVPEGEGCCGALVHHMGREAAALASARRNVDAWTRAIEQGGLDAIVITASG
;
A
#
# COMPACT_ATOMS: atom_id res chain seq x y z
N ALA A 1 -5.94 -5.98 0.07
CA ALA A 1 -5.26 -4.88 -0.66
C ALA A 1 -3.75 -5.01 -0.48
N ILE A 2 -2.96 -4.64 -1.49
CA ILE A 2 -1.50 -4.52 -1.38
C ILE A 2 -1.11 -3.05 -1.48
N LEU A 3 -0.26 -2.55 -0.56
CA LEU A 3 0.33 -1.23 -0.70
C LEU A 3 1.40 -1.28 -1.80
N SER A 4 1.12 -0.65 -2.93
CA SER A 4 2.02 -0.56 -4.08
C SER A 4 3.32 0.18 -3.72
N GLY A 5 3.23 1.14 -2.80
CA GLY A 5 4.36 1.96 -2.35
C GLY A 5 4.86 2.92 -3.44
N CYS A 6 5.84 3.75 -3.08
CA CYS A 6 6.43 4.72 -4.02
C CYS A 6 7.88 4.38 -4.41
N ALA A 7 8.63 3.75 -3.50
CA ALA A 7 10.05 3.45 -3.74
C ALA A 7 10.23 2.08 -4.42
N GLN A 8 9.48 1.06 -3.99
CA GLN A 8 9.58 -0.29 -4.56
C GLN A 8 9.26 -0.32 -6.04
N SER A 9 8.26 0.43 -6.51
CA SER A 9 7.92 0.54 -7.93
C SER A 9 9.03 1.12 -8.80
N VAL A 10 10.04 1.76 -8.21
CA VAL A 10 11.20 2.32 -8.92
C VAL A 10 12.46 1.47 -8.68
N LEU A 11 12.64 0.96 -7.47
CA LEU A 11 13.83 0.20 -7.08
C LEU A 11 13.80 -1.25 -7.54
N ASP A 12 12.67 -1.92 -7.31
CA ASP A 12 12.46 -3.32 -7.69
C ASP A 12 10.95 -3.62 -7.82
N PRO A 13 10.36 -3.35 -9.01
CA PRO A 13 8.95 -3.58 -9.26
C PRO A 13 8.53 -5.04 -9.06
N ALA A 14 9.46 -5.99 -9.26
CA ALA A 14 9.18 -7.42 -9.22
C ALA A 14 8.74 -7.91 -7.85
N ILE A 15 9.03 -7.16 -6.77
CA ILE A 15 8.60 -7.51 -5.41
C ILE A 15 7.07 -7.55 -5.32
N ASN A 16 6.39 -6.52 -5.81
CA ASN A 16 4.93 -6.47 -5.76
C ASN A 16 4.32 -7.46 -6.76
N ASP A 17 4.86 -7.53 -7.97
CA ASP A 17 4.36 -8.44 -9.00
C ASP A 17 4.43 -9.90 -8.56
N THR A 18 5.57 -10.31 -7.97
CA THR A 18 5.76 -11.67 -7.46
C THR A 18 4.87 -11.95 -6.26
N THR A 19 4.67 -10.96 -5.38
CA THR A 19 3.74 -11.08 -4.25
C THR A 19 2.30 -11.26 -4.75
N ILE A 20 1.86 -10.46 -5.72
CA ILE A 20 0.53 -10.56 -6.33
C ILE A 20 0.37 -11.93 -7.00
N ALA A 21 1.36 -12.39 -7.77
CA ALA A 21 1.33 -13.68 -8.44
C ALA A 21 1.22 -14.85 -7.43
N LEU A 22 1.97 -14.78 -6.33
CA LEU A 22 1.92 -15.77 -5.26
C LEU A 22 0.54 -15.80 -4.59
N LEU A 23 0.03 -14.64 -4.17
CA LEU A 23 -1.27 -14.51 -3.52
C LEU A 23 -2.40 -14.98 -4.42
N THR A 24 -2.40 -14.57 -5.69
CA THR A 24 -3.37 -15.02 -6.69
C THR A 24 -3.34 -16.54 -6.86
N ARG A 25 -2.15 -17.16 -6.89
CA ARG A 25 -2.01 -18.61 -6.97
C ARG A 25 -2.55 -19.34 -5.74
N LEU A 26 -2.57 -18.68 -4.58
CA LEU A 26 -3.16 -19.18 -3.34
C LEU A 26 -4.67 -18.89 -3.23
N GLY A 27 -5.29 -18.33 -4.28
CA GLY A 27 -6.73 -18.02 -4.30
C GLY A 27 -7.09 -16.72 -3.59
N VAL A 28 -6.12 -15.85 -3.33
CA VAL A 28 -6.36 -14.52 -2.74
C VAL A 28 -6.57 -13.50 -3.85
N GLU A 29 -7.71 -12.81 -3.81
CA GLU A 29 -7.94 -11.64 -4.66
C GLU A 29 -7.07 -10.47 -4.16
N VAL A 30 -6.31 -9.85 -5.06
CA VAL A 30 -5.48 -8.70 -4.74
C VAL A 30 -6.01 -7.48 -5.48
N VAL A 31 -6.37 -6.46 -4.71
CA VAL A 31 -6.81 -5.16 -5.22
C VAL A 31 -5.84 -4.06 -4.81
N VAL A 32 -5.75 -3.02 -5.64
CA VAL A 32 -5.06 -1.76 -5.36
C VAL A 32 -6.13 -0.66 -5.28
N PRO A 33 -6.53 -0.23 -4.07
CA PRO A 33 -7.61 0.75 -3.91
C PRO A 33 -7.29 2.11 -4.53
N GLU A 34 -8.30 2.74 -5.13
CA GLU A 34 -8.16 4.06 -5.73
C GLU A 34 -7.82 5.13 -4.68
N GLY A 35 -6.79 5.94 -4.98
CA GLY A 35 -6.30 6.99 -4.12
C GLY A 35 -5.20 6.57 -3.14
N GLU A 36 -4.82 5.29 -3.13
CA GLU A 36 -3.58 4.82 -2.50
C GLU A 36 -2.34 5.51 -3.12
N GLY A 37 -1.31 5.77 -2.31
CA GLY A 37 0.00 6.17 -2.78
C GLY A 37 1.11 5.97 -1.75
N CYS A 38 2.11 6.86 -1.76
CA CYS A 38 3.22 6.84 -0.80
C CYS A 38 2.74 6.76 0.65
N CYS A 39 3.30 5.83 1.45
CA CYS A 39 2.98 5.68 2.87
C CYS A 39 3.45 6.85 3.74
N GLY A 40 4.39 7.66 3.25
CA GLY A 40 4.96 8.80 3.98
C GLY A 40 6.19 8.48 4.82
N ALA A 41 6.67 7.23 4.88
CA ALA A 41 7.81 6.82 5.72
C ALA A 41 9.09 7.63 5.45
N LEU A 42 9.50 7.77 4.19
CA LEU A 42 10.69 8.57 3.83
C LEU A 42 10.54 10.04 4.25
N VAL A 43 9.35 10.61 4.04
CA VAL A 43 9.03 11.99 4.40
C VAL A 43 9.07 12.18 5.93
N HIS A 44 8.66 11.16 6.69
CA HIS A 44 8.77 11.14 8.14
C HIS A 44 10.23 11.21 8.59
N HIS A 45 11.12 10.40 8.01
CA HIS A 45 12.56 10.41 8.32
C HIS A 45 13.27 11.73 7.96
N MET A 46 12.67 12.56 7.10
CA MET A 46 13.15 13.92 6.81
C MET A 46 12.65 14.98 7.82
N GLY A 47 12.01 14.58 8.92
CA GLY A 47 11.47 15.49 9.93
C GLY A 47 10.17 16.20 9.51
N ARG A 48 9.53 15.77 8.41
CA ARG A 48 8.30 16.38 7.87
C ARG A 48 7.06 15.63 8.31
N GLU A 49 6.86 15.54 9.63
CA GLU A 49 5.84 14.69 10.25
C GLU A 49 4.41 14.95 9.74
N ALA A 50 3.98 16.21 9.68
CA ALA A 50 2.63 16.55 9.22
C ALA A 50 2.35 16.05 7.79
N ALA A 51 3.35 16.15 6.89
CA ALA A 51 3.23 15.66 5.52
C ALA A 51 3.23 14.12 5.45
N ALA A 52 3.98 13.45 6.32
CA ALA A 52 3.97 12.01 6.44
C ALA A 52 2.61 11.50 6.94
N LEU A 53 2.08 12.08 8.01
CA LEU A 53 0.76 11.75 8.56
C LEU A 53 -0.36 12.01 7.56
N ALA A 54 -0.28 13.10 6.78
CA ALA A 54 -1.22 13.35 5.69
C ALA A 54 -1.18 12.25 4.63
N SER A 55 -0.01 11.67 4.36
CA SER A 55 0.15 10.58 3.38
C SER A 55 -0.38 9.26 3.90
N ALA A 56 -0.06 8.92 5.16
CA ALA A 56 -0.63 7.77 5.84
C ALA A 56 -2.17 7.86 5.91
N ARG A 57 -2.72 9.04 6.26
CA ARG A 57 -4.17 9.27 6.31
C ARG A 57 -4.86 9.03 4.96
N ARG A 58 -4.29 9.54 3.86
CA ARG A 58 -4.85 9.30 2.52
C ARG A 58 -4.95 7.81 2.19
N ASN A 59 -3.93 7.01 2.56
CA ASN A 59 -3.96 5.57 2.36
C ASN A 59 -5.02 4.89 3.24
N VAL A 60 -5.11 5.29 4.52
CA VAL A 60 -6.16 4.81 5.43
C VAL A 60 -7.55 5.12 4.88
N ASP A 61 -7.77 6.33 4.37
CA ASP A 61 -9.05 6.74 3.78
C ASP A 61 -9.38 5.90 2.53
N ALA A 62 -8.38 5.61 1.69
CA ALA A 62 -8.55 4.75 0.50
C ALA A 62 -8.91 3.31 0.88
N TRP A 63 -8.22 2.73 1.85
CA TRP A 63 -8.51 1.38 2.32
C TRP A 63 -9.84 1.29 3.05
N THR A 64 -10.21 2.31 3.82
CA THR A 64 -11.51 2.38 4.51
C THR A 64 -12.65 2.37 3.50
N ARG A 65 -12.57 3.16 2.43
CA ARG A 65 -13.58 3.12 1.35
C ARG A 65 -13.68 1.74 0.69
N ALA A 66 -12.55 1.07 0.45
CA ALA A 66 -12.55 -0.28 -0.11
C ALA A 66 -13.17 -1.32 0.84
N ILE A 67 -12.90 -1.21 2.15
CA ILE A 67 -13.56 -2.03 3.18
C ILE A 67 -15.09 -1.84 3.12
N GLU A 68 -15.56 -0.60 3.01
CA GLU A 68 -16.99 -0.27 2.98
C GLU A 68 -17.70 -0.73 1.68
N GLN A 69 -16.99 -0.82 0.55
CA GLN A 69 -17.59 -1.09 -0.77
C GLN A 69 -17.63 -2.57 -1.18
N GLY A 70 -16.73 -3.40 -0.65
CA GLY A 70 -16.65 -4.81 -1.05
C GLY A 70 -15.99 -5.72 -0.02
N GLY A 71 -15.58 -5.17 1.13
CA GLY A 71 -14.78 -5.88 2.12
C GLY A 71 -13.30 -5.91 1.74
N LEU A 72 -12.42 -5.66 2.71
CA LEU A 72 -11.01 -6.04 2.64
C LEU A 72 -10.70 -6.87 3.88
N ASP A 73 -10.17 -8.08 3.69
CA ASP A 73 -9.75 -8.94 4.80
C ASP A 73 -8.40 -8.51 5.40
N ALA A 74 -7.53 -7.96 4.55
CA ALA A 74 -6.17 -7.58 4.94
C ALA A 74 -5.58 -6.47 4.06
N ILE A 75 -4.64 -5.74 4.66
CA ILE A 75 -3.72 -4.82 3.98
C ILE A 75 -2.32 -5.43 4.08
N VAL A 76 -1.71 -5.71 2.93
CA VAL A 76 -0.38 -6.33 2.83
C VAL A 76 0.63 -5.25 2.44
N ILE A 77 1.75 -5.21 3.16
CA ILE A 77 2.86 -4.30 2.89
C ILE A 77 4.12 -5.15 2.68
N THR A 78 4.79 -4.96 1.55
CA THR A 78 6.00 -5.70 1.15
C THR A 78 7.30 -4.93 1.45
N ALA A 79 7.18 -3.69 1.93
CA ALA A 79 8.29 -2.90 2.46
C ALA A 79 8.44 -3.09 3.97
N SER A 80 9.69 -3.10 4.44
CA SER A 80 10.04 -2.94 5.85
C SER A 80 11.06 -1.80 5.95
N GLY A 81 10.92 -0.93 6.96
CA GLY A 81 11.73 0.28 7.12
C GLY A 81 11.00 1.34 7.93
#